data_AF-J2G991-F1
#
_entry.id   AF-J2G991-F1
#
_cell.length_a   1.000
_cell.length_b   1.000
_cell.length_c   1.000
_cell.angle_alpha   90.00
_cell.angle_beta   90.00
_cell.angle_gamma   90.00
#
_symmetry.space_group_name_H-M   'P 1'
#
loop_
_entity.id
_entity.type
_entity.pdbx_description
1 polymer ?
#
loop_
_entity_poly.entity_id
_entity_poly.type
_entity_poly.pdbx_seq_one_letter_code
_entity_poly.pdbx_strand_id
1 'polypeptide(L)'
;MHASAHPEPETAETGKRRFRTSETYRRTRHEAAWLGFVLSCLAMLPALLAWTPQMTDYPSHLAGYKVMLDHGHDPFLTRYFLFKWEWTGNLGAELLMVPLTPLLGLEEAGRFIVASIPFLTGMAIMAVEWSLRKRVGVGAILAFAMIWSPSLLMGFLNYSLSLAFALFAFAGWVRLEGWRWRWAVMVPVGFVVWICHVSGWGVMGVLMFGYEWSRRRSWLDWRPLLKPWPLVFPLLPMLLGMGANSKVSYGRWGVLEYKWGILYKAMRSYDQVLDITSLCLVVAVLAAALVLRRFDGRVGWAALILLILTLIVPRQIFGGDYADYRLSTAALMVACMAIDWPVPRWGLALASLLFTVRIAVTSVVWYQDAQTARQLVAALDHVPEGSRVATAVAIPRTQWLFGPFEHFGSFAVVRRSAMENSNFALPDVHMLSMRETRYRFNDPTQRILYSPRQRIDLRKFKPARHADYLWYIGDRKPVGIPDGARIVYATPNSFLARLPNAVDLANPGDGS
;
A
#
# COMPACT_ATOMS: atom_id res chain seq x y z
N MET A 1 18.95 -76.55 19.08
CA MET A 1 17.68 -75.91 19.47
C MET A 1 17.75 -74.44 19.08
N HIS A 2 17.14 -74.06 17.97
CA HIS A 2 16.96 -72.67 17.56
C HIS A 2 15.62 -72.18 18.13
N ALA A 3 15.64 -71.10 18.91
CA ALA A 3 14.42 -70.40 19.33
C ALA A 3 14.21 -69.19 18.39
N SER A 4 13.19 -69.28 17.54
CA SER A 4 12.67 -68.19 16.72
C SER A 4 11.74 -67.31 17.56
N ALA A 5 12.10 -66.05 17.77
CA ALA A 5 11.19 -65.05 18.32
C ALA A 5 10.20 -64.61 17.22
N HIS A 6 8.92 -64.87 17.42
CA HIS A 6 7.84 -64.31 16.60
C HIS A 6 7.62 -62.83 16.98
N PRO A 7 7.38 -61.92 16.01
CA PRO A 7 6.93 -60.57 16.33
C PRO A 7 5.46 -60.60 16.77
N GLU A 8 5.16 -59.99 17.91
CA GLU A 8 3.77 -59.77 18.35
C GLU A 8 3.01 -58.91 17.31
N PRO A 9 1.72 -59.20 17.06
CA PRO A 9 0.93 -58.43 16.11
C PRO A 9 0.58 -57.05 16.72
N GLU A 10 0.98 -55.97 16.04
CA GLU A 10 0.45 -54.62 16.31
C GLU A 10 -1.09 -54.69 16.34
N THR A 11 -1.67 -54.47 17.52
CA THR A 11 -3.11 -54.58 17.74
C THR A 11 -3.87 -53.59 16.85
N ALA A 12 -4.88 -54.07 16.10
CA ALA A 12 -5.65 -53.28 15.14
C ALA A 12 -6.27 -51.97 15.70
N GLU A 13 -6.44 -51.86 17.01
CA GLU A 13 -6.87 -50.64 17.70
C GLU A 13 -5.83 -49.53 17.71
N THR A 14 -4.55 -49.84 17.85
CA THR A 14 -3.47 -48.84 17.80
C THR A 14 -3.34 -48.28 16.39
N GLY A 15 -3.45 -49.13 15.36
CA GLY A 15 -3.55 -48.74 13.96
C GLY A 15 -4.74 -47.83 13.67
N LYS A 16 -5.96 -48.19 14.12
CA LYS A 16 -7.17 -47.36 13.97
C LYS A 16 -7.06 -46.01 14.69
N ARG A 17 -6.48 -45.96 15.89
CA ARG A 17 -6.32 -44.71 16.67
C ARG A 17 -5.26 -43.79 16.06
N ARG A 18 -4.18 -44.34 15.50
CA ARG A 18 -3.13 -43.61 14.78
C ARG A 18 -3.61 -43.11 13.41
N PHE A 19 -4.43 -43.90 12.72
CA PHE A 19 -5.08 -43.51 11.46
C PHE A 19 -6.07 -42.36 11.68
N ARG A 20 -6.96 -42.48 12.68
CA ARG A 20 -7.98 -41.48 13.03
C ARG A 20 -7.38 -40.15 13.49
N THR A 21 -6.27 -40.18 14.23
CA THR A 21 -5.53 -38.96 14.59
C THR A 21 -4.83 -38.33 13.38
N SER A 22 -4.30 -39.12 12.46
CA SER A 22 -3.70 -38.61 11.21
C SER A 22 -4.73 -37.96 10.27
N GLU A 23 -5.93 -38.52 10.19
CA GLU A 23 -7.01 -38.04 9.34
C GLU A 23 -7.65 -36.76 9.90
N THR A 24 -7.86 -36.71 11.22
CA THR A 24 -8.33 -35.51 11.92
C THR A 24 -7.32 -34.36 11.81
N TYR A 25 -6.02 -34.67 11.91
CA TYR A 25 -4.94 -33.70 11.71
C TYR A 25 -4.89 -33.18 10.27
N ARG A 26 -4.96 -34.07 9.27
CA ARG A 26 -5.02 -33.68 7.85
C ARG A 26 -6.25 -32.80 7.57
N ARG A 27 -7.43 -33.18 8.05
CA ARG A 27 -8.67 -32.42 7.86
C ARG A 27 -8.57 -31.00 8.45
N THR A 28 -8.12 -30.87 9.69
CA THR A 28 -7.95 -29.57 10.37
C THR A 28 -6.96 -28.67 9.62
N ARG A 29 -5.90 -29.27 9.08
CA ARG A 29 -4.89 -28.59 8.28
C ARG A 29 -5.46 -28.06 6.95
N HIS A 30 -6.33 -28.84 6.29
CA HIS A 30 -7.02 -28.41 5.06
C HIS A 30 -8.07 -27.32 5.34
N GLU A 31 -8.85 -27.45 6.41
CA GLU A 31 -9.84 -26.46 6.85
C GLU A 31 -9.20 -25.08 7.08
N ALA A 32 -8.06 -25.04 7.78
CA ALA A 32 -7.39 -23.78 8.08
C ALA A 32 -6.70 -23.15 6.84
N ALA A 33 -6.21 -23.97 5.90
CA ALA A 33 -5.70 -23.49 4.62
C ALA A 33 -6.82 -22.89 3.75
N TRP A 34 -7.98 -23.55 3.71
CA TRP A 34 -9.18 -23.03 3.05
C TRP A 34 -9.67 -21.74 3.67
N LEU A 35 -9.69 -21.65 5.00
CA LEU A 35 -10.02 -20.40 5.69
C LEU A 35 -9.11 -19.26 5.22
N GLY A 36 -7.78 -19.45 5.22
CA GLY A 36 -6.86 -18.43 4.75
C GLY A 36 -7.06 -18.01 3.30
N PHE A 37 -7.37 -18.96 2.41
CA PHE A 37 -7.73 -18.66 1.02
C PHE A 37 -9.01 -17.82 0.93
N VAL A 38 -10.08 -18.24 1.61
CA VAL A 38 -11.36 -17.50 1.65
C VAL A 38 -11.15 -16.08 2.18
N LEU A 39 -10.41 -15.93 3.28
CA LEU A 39 -10.09 -14.61 3.84
C LEU A 39 -9.27 -13.76 2.85
N SER A 40 -8.40 -14.38 2.05
CA SER A 40 -7.62 -13.68 1.01
C SER A 40 -8.53 -13.19 -0.12
N CYS A 41 -9.52 -13.97 -0.54
CA CYS A 41 -10.55 -13.52 -1.47
C CYS A 41 -11.42 -12.41 -0.89
N LEU A 42 -11.83 -12.52 0.39
CA LEU A 42 -12.58 -11.47 1.08
C LEU A 42 -11.78 -10.16 1.18
N ALA A 43 -10.46 -10.23 1.25
CA ALA A 43 -9.60 -9.05 1.27
C ALA A 43 -9.74 -8.18 0.00
N MET A 44 -10.24 -8.74 -1.11
CA MET A 44 -10.47 -8.02 -2.37
C MET A 44 -11.75 -7.15 -2.33
N LEU A 45 -12.67 -7.42 -1.40
CA LEU A 45 -14.02 -6.85 -1.40
C LEU A 45 -14.08 -5.32 -1.52
N PRO A 46 -13.27 -4.51 -0.80
CA PRO A 46 -13.35 -3.05 -0.96
C PRO A 46 -13.17 -2.59 -2.40
N ALA A 47 -12.19 -3.15 -3.12
CA ALA A 47 -11.93 -2.82 -4.52
C ALA A 47 -13.01 -3.34 -5.47
N LEU A 48 -13.63 -4.48 -5.16
CA LEU A 48 -14.68 -5.09 -5.97
C LEU A 48 -16.05 -4.40 -5.78
N LEU A 49 -16.33 -3.85 -4.61
CA LEU A 49 -17.60 -3.17 -4.33
C LEU A 49 -17.59 -1.69 -4.72
N ALA A 50 -16.43 -1.03 -4.64
CA ALA A 50 -16.30 0.36 -5.06
C ALA A 50 -16.30 0.49 -6.59
N TRP A 51 -16.93 1.54 -7.09
CA TRP A 51 -16.90 1.90 -8.52
C TRP A 51 -15.48 2.19 -9.02
N THR A 52 -14.71 2.92 -8.22
CA THR A 52 -13.27 3.15 -8.40
C THR A 52 -12.58 2.94 -7.05
N PRO A 53 -11.31 2.51 -6.98
CA PRO A 53 -10.57 2.47 -5.73
C PRO A 53 -10.62 3.80 -4.95
N GLN A 54 -10.96 3.73 -3.65
CA GLN A 54 -11.13 4.90 -2.78
C GLN A 54 -9.88 5.12 -1.92
N MET A 55 -8.73 5.24 -2.60
CA MET A 55 -7.43 5.53 -1.98
C MET A 55 -7.03 6.97 -2.28
N THR A 56 -6.42 7.64 -1.31
CA THR A 56 -6.02 9.06 -1.39
C THR A 56 -5.22 9.37 -2.67
N ASP A 57 -4.26 8.53 -3.02
CA ASP A 57 -3.28 8.76 -4.08
C ASP A 57 -3.66 8.12 -5.42
N TYR A 58 -4.64 7.20 -5.42
CA TYR A 58 -4.99 6.39 -6.60
C TYR A 58 -5.38 7.22 -7.83
N PRO A 59 -6.21 8.28 -7.74
CA PRO A 59 -6.54 9.08 -8.92
C PRO A 59 -5.29 9.70 -9.59
N SER A 60 -4.29 10.13 -8.81
CA SER A 60 -3.03 10.66 -9.35
C SER A 60 -2.16 9.58 -9.98
N HIS A 61 -2.14 8.37 -9.42
CA HIS A 61 -1.50 7.23 -10.07
C HIS A 61 -2.15 6.92 -11.42
N LEU A 62 -3.49 6.91 -11.48
CA LEU A 62 -4.24 6.61 -12.68
C LEU A 62 -4.00 7.66 -13.79
N ALA A 63 -3.94 8.94 -13.44
CA ALA A 63 -3.54 10.00 -14.35
C ALA A 63 -2.11 9.81 -14.88
N GLY A 64 -1.18 9.45 -14.01
CA GLY A 64 0.19 9.09 -14.39
C GLY A 64 0.24 7.92 -15.38
N TYR A 65 -0.54 6.87 -15.14
CA TYR A 65 -0.63 5.73 -16.04
C TYR A 65 -1.22 6.11 -17.40
N LYS A 66 -2.23 6.99 -17.45
CA LYS A 66 -2.76 7.50 -18.73
C LYS A 66 -1.66 8.15 -19.56
N VAL A 67 -0.93 9.10 -18.97
CA VAL A 67 0.14 9.83 -19.67
C VAL A 67 1.27 8.88 -20.08
N MET A 68 1.62 7.93 -19.21
CA MET A 68 2.63 6.91 -19.49
C MET A 68 2.30 6.06 -20.73
N LEU A 69 1.04 5.64 -20.86
CA LEU A 69 0.58 4.71 -21.90
C LEU A 69 0.15 5.41 -23.20
N ASP A 70 -0.08 6.71 -23.16
CA ASP A 70 -0.47 7.49 -24.35
C ASP A 70 0.63 7.57 -25.41
N HIS A 71 1.90 7.53 -24.98
CA HIS A 71 3.07 7.63 -25.86
C HIS A 71 3.12 8.89 -26.75
N GLY A 72 2.41 9.95 -26.36
CA GLY A 72 2.40 11.24 -27.06
C GLY A 72 1.42 11.31 -28.23
N HIS A 73 0.43 10.41 -28.29
CA HIS A 73 -0.62 10.44 -29.30
C HIS A 73 -1.68 11.51 -29.00
N ASP A 74 -2.00 11.75 -27.73
CA ASP A 74 -2.94 12.79 -27.34
C ASP A 74 -2.24 14.16 -27.34
N PRO A 75 -2.67 15.11 -28.20
CA PRO A 75 -2.03 16.41 -28.31
C PRO A 75 -2.20 17.25 -27.04
N PHE A 76 -3.29 17.07 -26.28
CA PHE A 76 -3.51 17.78 -25.02
C PHE A 76 -2.60 17.26 -23.92
N LEU A 77 -2.47 15.94 -23.76
CA LEU A 77 -1.53 15.39 -22.79
C LEU A 77 -0.10 15.79 -23.12
N THR A 78 0.28 15.71 -24.40
CA THR A 78 1.60 16.10 -24.87
C THR A 78 1.87 17.58 -24.66
N ARG A 79 0.84 18.44 -24.67
CA ARG A 79 0.96 19.87 -24.37
C ARG A 79 1.32 20.15 -22.91
N TYR A 80 0.80 19.36 -21.97
CA TYR A 80 0.91 19.65 -20.54
C TYR A 80 1.95 18.82 -19.80
N PHE A 81 2.17 17.58 -20.24
CA PHE A 81 2.94 16.60 -19.51
C PHE A 81 4.14 16.08 -20.31
N LEU A 82 5.13 15.61 -19.57
CA LEU A 82 6.24 14.81 -20.04
C LEU A 82 6.30 13.55 -19.18
N PHE A 83 6.48 12.41 -19.82
CA PHE A 83 6.74 11.16 -19.13
C PHE A 83 8.07 10.59 -19.60
N LYS A 84 9.01 10.41 -18.67
CA LYS A 84 10.33 9.87 -18.97
C LYS A 84 10.53 8.58 -18.18
N TRP A 85 10.63 7.47 -18.89
CA TRP A 85 10.93 6.19 -18.27
C TRP A 85 12.32 6.21 -17.63
N GLU A 86 12.36 5.82 -16.36
CA GLU A 86 13.59 5.66 -15.60
C GLU A 86 13.55 4.35 -14.83
N TRP A 87 14.67 3.62 -14.82
CA TRP A 87 14.82 2.43 -14.00
C TRP A 87 14.88 2.86 -12.54
N THR A 88 13.79 2.62 -11.80
CA THR A 88 13.70 2.97 -10.38
C THR A 88 13.09 1.81 -9.61
N GLY A 89 13.36 1.76 -8.30
CA GLY A 89 12.71 0.81 -7.40
C GLY A 89 11.31 1.26 -7.01
N ASN A 90 10.47 1.64 -7.98
CA ASN A 90 9.09 2.10 -7.81
C ASN A 90 8.30 1.99 -9.13
N LEU A 91 8.33 0.82 -9.78
CA LEU A 91 7.78 0.56 -11.12
C LEU A 91 6.77 -0.60 -11.19
N GLY A 92 6.43 -1.23 -10.06
CA GLY A 92 5.67 -2.48 -10.05
C GLY A 92 4.32 -2.37 -10.77
N ALA A 93 3.49 -1.43 -10.36
CA ALA A 93 2.17 -1.18 -10.93
C ALA A 93 2.29 -0.57 -12.33
N GLU A 94 3.25 0.33 -12.57
CA GLU A 94 3.53 0.92 -13.89
C GLU A 94 3.77 -0.16 -14.94
N LEU A 95 4.64 -1.14 -14.64
CA LEU A 95 4.93 -2.25 -15.54
C LEU A 95 3.74 -3.19 -15.73
N LEU A 96 2.91 -3.39 -14.69
CA LEU A 96 1.69 -4.19 -14.80
C LEU A 96 0.60 -3.49 -15.62
N MET A 97 0.52 -2.17 -15.60
CA MET A 97 -0.46 -1.42 -16.39
C MET A 97 -0.23 -1.56 -17.90
N VAL A 98 1.01 -1.78 -18.36
CA VAL A 98 1.35 -1.95 -19.79
C VAL A 98 0.60 -3.12 -20.44
N PRO A 99 0.68 -4.37 -19.94
CA PRO A 99 -0.08 -5.48 -20.52
C PRO A 99 -1.56 -5.48 -20.10
N LEU A 100 -1.93 -4.91 -18.95
CA LEU A 100 -3.31 -4.98 -18.45
C LEU A 100 -4.24 -3.96 -19.12
N THR A 101 -3.75 -2.76 -19.46
CA THR A 101 -4.59 -1.69 -20.03
C THR A 101 -5.19 -2.08 -21.39
N PRO A 102 -4.45 -2.71 -22.33
CA PRO A 102 -5.05 -3.19 -23.57
C PRO A 102 -6.12 -4.28 -23.38
N LEU A 103 -6.08 -5.03 -22.27
CA LEU A 103 -7.00 -6.13 -21.99
C LEU A 103 -8.27 -5.68 -21.27
N LEU A 104 -8.15 -4.73 -20.33
CA LEU A 104 -9.23 -4.33 -19.41
C LEU A 104 -9.68 -2.89 -19.59
N GLY A 105 -8.88 -2.05 -20.25
CA GLY A 105 -8.98 -0.59 -20.18
C GLY A 105 -8.25 -0.03 -18.94
N LEU A 106 -7.98 1.28 -18.96
CA LEU A 106 -7.13 1.95 -17.97
C LEU A 106 -7.68 1.87 -16.54
N GLU A 107 -8.95 2.25 -16.33
CA GLU A 107 -9.57 2.30 -14.99
C GLU A 107 -9.69 0.87 -14.40
N GLU A 108 -10.17 -0.10 -15.18
CA GLU A 108 -10.34 -1.48 -14.72
C GLU A 108 -9.00 -2.21 -14.52
N ALA A 109 -7.97 -1.93 -15.33
CA ALA A 109 -6.62 -2.44 -15.09
C ALA A 109 -6.07 -1.95 -13.74
N GLY A 110 -6.21 -0.66 -13.44
CA GLY A 110 -5.81 -0.11 -12.15
C GLY A 110 -6.59 -0.73 -10.99
N ARG A 111 -7.90 -0.89 -11.14
CA ARG A 111 -8.77 -1.54 -10.15
C ARG A 111 -8.39 -3.01 -9.92
N PHE A 112 -8.05 -3.75 -10.98
CA PHE A 112 -7.58 -5.13 -10.90
C PHE A 112 -6.27 -5.25 -10.11
N ILE A 113 -5.30 -4.36 -10.33
CA ILE A 113 -4.06 -4.31 -9.55
C ILE A 113 -4.38 -4.07 -8.08
N VAL A 114 -5.23 -3.08 -7.78
CA VAL A 114 -5.65 -2.75 -6.41
C VAL A 114 -6.32 -3.95 -5.72
N ALA A 115 -7.19 -4.69 -6.41
CA ALA A 115 -7.84 -5.88 -5.88
C ALA A 115 -6.86 -7.05 -5.68
N SER A 116 -5.83 -7.17 -6.53
CA SER A 116 -4.87 -8.26 -6.50
C SER A 116 -3.89 -8.16 -5.33
N ILE A 117 -3.45 -6.95 -4.96
CA ILE A 117 -2.49 -6.72 -3.86
C ILE A 117 -2.94 -7.35 -2.52
N PRO A 118 -4.15 -7.09 -1.98
CA PRO A 118 -4.58 -7.66 -0.71
C PRO A 118 -4.74 -9.18 -0.78
N PHE A 119 -5.21 -9.73 -1.91
CA PHE A 119 -5.28 -11.17 -2.15
C PHE A 119 -3.88 -11.81 -2.11
N LEU A 120 -2.93 -11.26 -2.86
CA LEU A 120 -1.54 -11.73 -2.90
C LEU A 120 -0.89 -11.65 -1.52
N THR A 121 -1.19 -10.60 -0.74
CA THR A 121 -0.66 -10.44 0.62
C THR A 121 -1.19 -11.54 1.55
N GLY A 122 -2.50 -11.82 1.52
CA GLY A 122 -3.10 -12.93 2.27
C GLY A 122 -2.49 -14.28 1.89
N MET A 123 -2.34 -14.55 0.59
CA MET A 123 -1.71 -15.77 0.09
C MET A 123 -0.23 -15.87 0.49
N ALA A 124 0.50 -14.76 0.52
CA ALA A 124 1.90 -14.72 0.94
C ALA A 124 2.07 -15.00 2.44
N ILE A 125 1.20 -14.45 3.29
CA ILE A 125 1.15 -14.77 4.73
C ILE A 125 0.97 -16.28 4.92
N MET A 126 0.02 -16.88 4.19
CA MET A 126 -0.25 -18.31 4.23
C MET A 126 0.95 -19.13 3.72
N ALA A 127 1.63 -18.67 2.67
CA ALA A 127 2.82 -19.33 2.13
C ALA A 127 3.98 -19.35 3.14
N VAL A 128 4.20 -18.25 3.87
CA VAL A 128 5.23 -18.16 4.92
C VAL A 128 4.89 -19.11 6.06
N GLU A 129 3.66 -19.04 6.58
CA GLU A 129 3.17 -19.88 7.67
C GLU A 129 3.30 -21.36 7.33
N TRP A 130 2.88 -21.75 6.12
CA TRP A 130 2.98 -23.12 5.64
C TRP A 130 4.43 -23.56 5.42
N SER A 131 5.33 -22.64 5.05
CA SER A 131 6.75 -22.97 4.83
C SER A 131 7.47 -23.23 6.15
N LEU A 132 7.15 -22.48 7.19
CA LEU A 132 7.77 -22.61 8.51
C LEU A 132 7.17 -23.73 9.38
N ARG A 133 5.85 -23.89 9.33
CA ARG A 133 5.10 -24.70 10.32
C ARG A 133 4.22 -25.79 9.71
N LYS A 134 4.02 -25.80 8.39
CA LYS A 134 3.16 -26.77 7.65
C LYS A 134 1.71 -26.83 8.15
N ARG A 135 1.24 -25.79 8.84
CA ARG A 135 -0.15 -25.61 9.32
C ARG A 135 -0.49 -24.14 9.22
N VAL A 136 -1.68 -23.74 9.65
CA VAL A 136 -2.09 -22.33 9.74
C VAL A 136 -2.39 -22.01 11.19
N GLY A 137 -1.58 -21.17 11.81
CA GLY A 137 -1.75 -20.73 13.20
C GLY A 137 -2.58 -19.46 13.32
N VAL A 138 -2.97 -19.13 14.56
CA VAL A 138 -3.66 -17.87 14.89
C VAL A 138 -2.86 -16.64 14.53
N GLY A 139 -1.52 -16.73 14.61
CA GLY A 139 -0.62 -15.64 14.21
C GLY A 139 -0.78 -15.22 12.75
N ALA A 140 -0.88 -16.20 11.85
CA ALA A 140 -1.12 -15.95 10.43
C ALA A 140 -2.49 -15.29 10.20
N ILE A 141 -3.55 -15.80 10.81
CA ILE A 141 -4.90 -15.21 10.68
C ILE A 141 -4.95 -13.80 11.28
N LEU A 142 -4.26 -13.56 12.41
CA LEU A 142 -4.18 -12.24 13.02
C LEU A 142 -3.42 -11.25 12.11
N ALA A 143 -2.38 -11.72 11.41
CA ALA A 143 -1.65 -10.92 10.43
C ALA A 143 -2.52 -10.44 9.25
N PHE A 144 -3.63 -11.12 8.94
CA PHE A 144 -4.56 -10.66 7.89
C PHE A 144 -5.17 -9.29 8.23
N ALA A 145 -5.34 -8.95 9.52
CA ALA A 145 -5.85 -7.65 9.94
C ALA A 145 -4.97 -6.46 9.50
N MET A 146 -3.73 -6.74 9.06
CA MET A 146 -2.75 -5.76 8.60
C MET A 146 -2.69 -5.65 7.06
N ILE A 147 -3.49 -6.44 6.31
CA ILE A 147 -3.52 -6.42 4.83
C ILE A 147 -3.91 -5.03 4.32
N TRP A 148 -5.05 -4.50 4.78
CA TRP A 148 -5.47 -3.13 4.52
C TRP A 148 -4.74 -2.17 5.47
N SER A 149 -3.43 -2.11 5.28
CA SER A 149 -2.55 -1.20 5.99
C SER A 149 -2.85 0.26 5.65
N PRO A 150 -2.46 1.22 6.52
CA PRO A 150 -2.42 2.63 6.18
C PRO A 150 -1.76 2.93 4.84
N SER A 151 -0.69 2.19 4.50
CA SER A 151 0.05 2.37 3.25
C SER A 151 -0.80 1.99 2.03
N LEU A 152 -1.51 0.87 2.11
CA LEU A 152 -2.41 0.44 1.05
C LEU A 152 -3.59 1.40 0.91
N LEU A 153 -4.21 1.81 2.03
CA LEU A 153 -5.34 2.75 2.04
C LEU A 153 -4.97 4.14 1.48
N MET A 154 -3.74 4.61 1.69
CA MET A 154 -3.26 5.84 1.04
C MET A 154 -3.05 5.67 -0.46
N GLY A 155 -2.76 4.46 -0.95
CA GLY A 155 -2.49 4.20 -2.36
C GLY A 155 -1.04 3.89 -2.69
N PHE A 156 -0.22 3.45 -1.73
CA PHE A 156 1.17 3.02 -1.97
C PHE A 156 1.21 1.64 -2.65
N LEU A 157 0.74 1.56 -3.89
CA LEU A 157 0.52 0.31 -4.64
C LEU A 157 1.82 -0.47 -4.82
N ASN A 158 2.87 0.20 -5.29
CA ASN A 158 4.18 -0.37 -5.52
C ASN A 158 4.80 -0.97 -4.26
N TYR A 159 4.78 -0.22 -3.15
CA TYR A 159 5.22 -0.73 -1.86
C TYR A 159 4.39 -1.94 -1.41
N SER A 160 3.07 -1.86 -1.48
CA SER A 160 2.19 -2.91 -0.99
C SER A 160 2.33 -4.21 -1.82
N LEU A 161 2.47 -4.08 -3.14
CA LEU A 161 2.78 -5.20 -4.04
C LEU A 161 4.14 -5.82 -3.71
N SER A 162 5.17 -4.98 -3.53
CA SER A 162 6.52 -5.45 -3.17
C SER A 162 6.55 -6.19 -1.83
N LEU A 163 5.71 -5.79 -0.85
CA LEU A 163 5.60 -6.46 0.45
C LEU A 163 5.01 -7.87 0.30
N ALA A 164 3.97 -8.04 -0.53
CA ALA A 164 3.43 -9.36 -0.84
C ALA A 164 4.50 -10.26 -1.50
N PHE A 165 5.23 -9.73 -2.48
CA PHE A 165 6.32 -10.46 -3.12
C PHE A 165 7.49 -10.75 -2.18
N ALA A 166 7.84 -9.84 -1.26
CA ALA A 166 8.85 -10.06 -0.24
C ALA A 166 8.49 -11.23 0.69
N LEU A 167 7.22 -11.36 1.08
CA LEU A 167 6.72 -12.48 1.88
C LEU A 167 6.75 -13.79 1.09
N PHE A 168 6.35 -13.81 -0.18
CA PHE A 168 6.52 -14.99 -1.04
C PHE A 168 7.98 -15.38 -1.23
N ALA A 169 8.86 -14.41 -1.47
CA ALA A 169 10.30 -14.62 -1.60
C ALA A 169 10.88 -15.21 -0.31
N PHE A 170 10.44 -14.73 0.85
CA PHE A 170 10.82 -15.28 2.14
C PHE A 170 10.32 -16.73 2.32
N ALA A 171 9.06 -17.02 1.96
CA ALA A 171 8.56 -18.39 1.97
C ALA A 171 9.40 -19.30 1.05
N GLY A 172 9.73 -18.84 -0.16
CA GLY A 172 10.60 -19.52 -1.10
C GLY A 172 12.02 -19.76 -0.55
N TRP A 173 12.61 -18.76 0.11
CA TRP A 173 13.91 -18.84 0.78
C TRP A 173 13.96 -20.00 1.78
N VAL A 174 12.92 -20.12 2.61
CA VAL A 174 12.78 -21.20 3.59
C VAL A 174 12.58 -22.56 2.90
N ARG A 175 11.79 -22.64 1.83
CA ARG A 175 11.51 -23.92 1.13
C ARG A 175 12.68 -24.44 0.31
N LEU A 176 13.49 -23.56 -0.25
CA LEU A 176 14.65 -23.89 -1.07
C LEU A 176 15.92 -24.10 -0.22
N GLU A 177 15.78 -24.24 1.09
CA GLU A 177 16.89 -24.53 1.98
C GLU A 177 17.62 -25.82 1.56
N GLY A 178 18.96 -25.79 1.61
CA GLY A 178 19.82 -26.92 1.24
C GLY A 178 20.02 -27.09 -0.26
N TRP A 179 19.23 -26.41 -1.10
CA TRP A 179 19.44 -26.42 -2.54
C TRP A 179 20.59 -25.48 -2.94
N ARG A 180 21.65 -26.05 -3.52
CA ARG A 180 22.87 -25.32 -3.93
C ARG A 180 22.64 -24.18 -4.92
N TRP A 181 21.55 -24.24 -5.69
CA TRP A 181 21.18 -23.21 -6.68
C TRP A 181 20.12 -22.22 -6.15
N ARG A 182 19.85 -22.18 -4.83
CA ARG A 182 18.91 -21.20 -4.25
C ARG A 182 19.21 -19.77 -4.70
N TRP A 183 20.48 -19.40 -4.83
CA TRP A 183 20.89 -18.07 -5.29
C TRP A 183 20.42 -17.76 -6.72
N ALA A 184 20.40 -18.74 -7.63
CA ALA A 184 19.99 -18.54 -9.03
C ALA A 184 18.52 -18.12 -9.15
N VAL A 185 17.69 -18.52 -8.19
CA VAL A 185 16.29 -18.06 -8.08
C VAL A 185 16.19 -16.74 -7.31
N MET A 186 17.00 -16.55 -6.27
CA MET A 186 16.87 -15.39 -5.38
C MET A 186 17.42 -14.09 -5.96
N VAL A 187 18.40 -14.15 -6.87
CA VAL A 187 18.87 -12.97 -7.61
C VAL A 187 17.73 -12.34 -8.45
N PRO A 188 17.09 -13.06 -9.40
CA PRO A 188 16.01 -12.47 -10.19
C PRO A 188 14.79 -12.09 -9.34
N VAL A 189 14.43 -12.89 -8.33
CA VAL A 189 13.37 -12.52 -7.37
C VAL A 189 13.72 -11.22 -6.65
N GLY A 190 14.97 -11.01 -6.28
CA GLY A 190 15.43 -9.77 -5.65
C GLY A 190 15.23 -8.55 -6.55
N PHE A 191 15.53 -8.67 -7.85
CA PHE A 191 15.24 -7.62 -8.82
C PHE A 191 13.75 -7.36 -8.99
N VAL A 192 12.91 -8.41 -9.06
CA VAL A 192 11.45 -8.25 -9.16
C VAL A 192 10.89 -7.48 -7.97
N VAL A 193 11.29 -7.83 -6.74
CA VAL A 193 10.84 -7.12 -5.54
C VAL A 193 11.36 -5.69 -5.51
N TRP A 194 12.62 -5.46 -5.88
CA TRP A 194 13.22 -4.13 -5.92
C TRP A 194 12.56 -3.22 -6.96
N ILE A 195 12.35 -3.71 -8.19
CA ILE A 195 11.63 -3.00 -9.27
C ILE A 195 10.24 -2.62 -8.79
N CYS A 196 9.55 -3.51 -8.06
CA CYS A 196 8.26 -3.17 -7.46
C CYS A 196 8.42 -2.02 -6.46
N HIS A 197 9.23 -2.21 -5.42
CA HIS A 197 9.58 -1.13 -4.51
C HIS A 197 10.85 -1.41 -3.67
N VAL A 198 11.74 -0.41 -3.53
CA VAL A 198 12.98 -0.53 -2.73
C VAL A 198 12.71 -0.89 -1.27
N SER A 199 11.72 -0.29 -0.62
CA SER A 199 11.36 -0.62 0.77
C SER A 199 10.89 -2.06 0.95
N GLY A 200 10.16 -2.66 0.00
CA GLY A 200 9.79 -4.07 0.08
C GLY A 200 10.99 -5.00 -0.09
N TRP A 201 11.93 -4.62 -0.96
CA TRP A 201 13.22 -5.32 -1.08
C TRP A 201 14.02 -5.25 0.23
N GLY A 202 14.03 -4.10 0.92
CA GLY A 202 14.62 -3.96 2.24
C GLY A 202 13.96 -4.87 3.29
N VAL A 203 12.61 -4.92 3.32
CA VAL A 203 11.85 -5.82 4.20
C VAL A 203 12.18 -7.29 3.90
N MET A 204 12.28 -7.67 2.64
CA MET A 204 12.70 -9.01 2.22
C MET A 204 14.09 -9.36 2.78
N GLY A 205 15.05 -8.44 2.69
CA GLY A 205 16.38 -8.61 3.27
C GLY A 205 16.34 -8.84 4.77
N VAL A 206 15.54 -8.06 5.50
CA VAL A 206 15.36 -8.22 6.96
C VAL A 206 14.71 -9.56 7.32
N LEU A 207 13.73 -10.02 6.54
CA LEU A 207 13.10 -11.33 6.73
C LEU A 207 14.11 -12.47 6.56
N MET A 208 14.85 -12.47 5.45
CA MET A 208 15.87 -13.50 5.17
C MET A 208 17.00 -13.46 6.21
N PHE A 209 17.48 -12.26 6.56
CA PHE A 209 18.49 -12.09 7.59
C PHE A 209 17.99 -12.60 8.95
N GLY A 210 16.80 -12.19 9.39
CA GLY A 210 16.22 -12.61 10.66
C GLY A 210 16.09 -14.12 10.79
N TYR A 211 15.71 -14.80 9.70
CA TYR A 211 15.65 -16.26 9.64
C TYR A 211 17.02 -16.94 9.73
N GLU A 212 18.02 -16.44 9.01
CA GLU A 212 19.37 -17.00 9.09
C GLU A 212 20.01 -16.69 10.45
N TRP A 213 19.73 -15.50 11.01
CA TRP A 213 20.20 -15.07 12.33
C TRP A 213 19.63 -15.95 13.44
N SER A 214 18.37 -16.38 13.33
CA SER A 214 17.77 -17.30 14.31
C SER A 214 18.45 -18.66 14.37
N ARG A 215 19.30 -18.98 13.39
CA ARG A 215 20.00 -20.27 13.23
C ARG A 215 21.50 -20.19 13.47
N ARG A 216 21.99 -19.05 13.95
CA ARG A 216 23.38 -18.84 14.34
C ARG A 216 23.80 -19.88 15.39
N ARG A 217 25.05 -20.33 15.33
CA ARG A 217 25.59 -21.29 16.33
C ARG A 217 26.00 -20.60 17.62
N SER A 218 26.46 -19.37 17.53
CA SER A 218 26.85 -18.52 18.67
C SER A 218 26.59 -17.06 18.33
N TRP A 219 26.70 -16.17 19.33
CA TRP A 219 26.56 -14.73 19.11
C TRP A 219 27.73 -14.12 18.32
N LEU A 220 28.85 -14.84 18.20
CA LEU A 220 30.02 -14.44 17.40
C LEU A 220 29.96 -14.99 15.96
N ASP A 221 28.93 -15.78 15.62
CA ASP A 221 28.75 -16.34 14.28
C ASP A 221 28.25 -15.26 13.32
N TRP A 222 29.17 -14.74 12.51
CA TRP A 222 28.92 -13.69 11.51
C TRP A 222 28.33 -14.24 10.20
N ARG A 223 28.35 -15.55 9.97
CA ARG A 223 27.90 -16.17 8.70
C ARG A 223 26.47 -15.81 8.30
N PRO A 224 25.49 -15.67 9.21
CA PRO A 224 24.14 -15.23 8.85
C PRO A 224 24.09 -13.88 8.14
N LEU A 225 25.04 -12.97 8.39
CA LEU A 225 25.11 -11.67 7.71
C LEU A 225 25.41 -11.82 6.22
N LEU A 226 26.18 -12.83 5.82
CA LEU A 226 26.53 -13.08 4.43
C LEU A 226 25.51 -13.92 3.68
N LYS A 227 24.68 -14.71 4.36
CA LYS A 227 23.79 -15.65 3.68
C LYS A 227 22.80 -14.99 2.70
N PRO A 228 22.24 -13.80 2.98
CA PRO A 228 21.40 -13.06 2.03
C PRO A 228 22.17 -12.38 0.89
N TRP A 229 23.44 -12.75 0.61
CA TRP A 229 24.24 -12.14 -0.46
C TRP A 229 23.57 -12.04 -1.85
N PRO A 230 22.65 -12.93 -2.29
CA PRO A 230 21.99 -12.76 -3.58
C PRO A 230 21.17 -11.47 -3.67
N LEU A 231 20.83 -10.85 -2.53
CA LEU A 231 20.11 -9.58 -2.50
C LEU A 231 21.00 -8.37 -2.77
N VAL A 232 22.33 -8.54 -2.82
CA VAL A 232 23.27 -7.43 -3.10
C VAL A 232 23.15 -6.95 -4.55
N PHE A 233 22.71 -7.78 -5.49
CA PHE A 233 22.67 -7.40 -6.91
C PHE A 233 21.72 -6.22 -7.21
N PRO A 234 20.50 -6.16 -6.65
CA PRO A 234 19.65 -4.96 -6.74
C PRO A 234 20.27 -3.67 -6.16
N LEU A 235 21.33 -3.73 -5.36
CA LEU A 235 22.05 -2.51 -4.93
C LEU A 235 22.91 -1.92 -6.04
N LEU A 236 23.38 -2.72 -7.01
CA LEU A 236 24.21 -2.23 -8.12
C LEU A 236 23.56 -1.10 -8.90
N PRO A 237 22.30 -1.20 -9.40
CA PRO A 237 21.66 -0.09 -10.08
C PRO A 237 21.53 1.15 -9.18
N MET A 238 21.23 0.98 -7.88
CA MET A 238 21.15 2.10 -6.94
C MET A 238 22.49 2.82 -6.76
N LEU A 239 23.59 2.07 -6.67
CA LEU A 239 24.95 2.63 -6.59
C LEU A 239 25.36 3.34 -7.88
N LEU A 240 24.82 2.92 -9.02
CA LEU A 240 24.98 3.59 -10.32
C LEU A 240 24.07 4.82 -10.50
N GLY A 241 23.32 5.21 -9.46
CA GLY A 241 22.49 6.40 -9.44
C GLY A 241 21.03 6.19 -9.84
N MET A 242 20.61 4.96 -10.14
CA MET A 242 19.21 4.67 -10.49
C MET A 242 18.29 4.83 -9.27
N GLY A 243 17.41 5.83 -9.31
CA GLY A 243 16.49 6.15 -8.20
C GLY A 243 17.16 6.80 -6.99
N ALA A 244 18.37 7.35 -7.14
CA ALA A 244 19.10 8.00 -6.06
C ALA A 244 18.65 9.46 -5.88
N ASN A 245 17.77 9.70 -4.91
CA ASN A 245 17.54 11.03 -4.36
C ASN A 245 18.18 11.12 -2.96
N SER A 246 19.11 12.06 -2.77
CA SER A 246 19.94 12.19 -1.57
C SER A 246 19.24 12.87 -0.39
N LYS A 247 18.01 13.39 -0.59
CA LYS A 247 17.28 14.09 0.46
C LYS A 247 16.77 13.11 1.51
N VAL A 248 17.28 13.28 2.72
CA VAL A 248 16.85 12.56 3.92
C VAL A 248 16.27 13.55 4.93
N SER A 249 15.10 13.25 5.50
CA SER A 249 14.50 14.09 6.54
C SER A 249 13.67 13.29 7.54
N TYR A 250 13.80 13.64 8.83
CA TYR A 250 12.95 13.15 9.90
C TYR A 250 11.70 14.02 10.14
N GLY A 251 11.52 15.09 9.35
CA GLY A 251 10.55 16.16 9.62
C GLY A 251 11.15 17.31 10.44
N ARG A 252 10.39 18.41 10.58
CA ARG A 252 10.92 19.66 11.16
C ARG A 252 10.94 19.69 12.69
N TRP A 253 9.97 19.08 13.38
CA TRP A 253 9.82 19.12 14.84
C TRP A 253 9.12 17.87 15.37
N GLY A 254 9.41 17.51 16.63
CA GLY A 254 8.70 16.46 17.36
C GLY A 254 8.88 15.06 16.78
N VAL A 255 10.13 14.65 16.53
CA VAL A 255 10.43 13.35 15.92
C VAL A 255 9.89 12.21 16.79
N LEU A 256 10.07 12.28 18.11
CA LEU A 256 9.57 11.24 19.03
C LEU A 256 8.04 11.17 19.02
N GLU A 257 7.36 12.32 19.04
CA GLU A 257 5.90 12.41 18.96
C GLU A 257 5.38 11.87 17.62
N TYR A 258 6.08 12.16 16.53
CA TYR A 258 5.78 11.60 15.21
C TYR A 258 6.00 10.09 15.17
N LYS A 259 7.12 9.60 15.72
CA LYS A 259 7.42 8.16 15.83
C LYS A 259 6.38 7.42 16.67
N TRP A 260 5.96 8.01 17.78
CA TRP A 260 4.82 7.49 18.54
C TRP A 260 3.54 7.52 17.72
N GLY A 261 3.29 8.61 16.99
CA GLY A 261 2.14 8.77 16.11
C GLY A 261 2.03 7.70 15.02
N ILE A 262 3.14 7.28 14.39
CA ILE A 262 3.12 6.23 13.36
C ILE A 262 2.94 4.81 13.95
N LEU A 263 3.34 4.58 15.20
CA LEU A 263 3.06 3.33 15.91
C LEU A 263 1.60 3.27 16.35
N TYR A 264 1.11 4.36 16.94
CA TYR A 264 -0.30 4.55 17.31
C TYR A 264 -1.25 4.42 16.11
N LYS A 265 -0.79 4.78 14.91
CA LYS A 265 -1.55 4.68 13.66
C LYS A 265 -1.20 3.44 12.82
N ALA A 266 -0.46 2.46 13.37
CA ALA A 266 -0.03 1.28 12.59
C ALA A 266 -1.20 0.46 12.01
N MET A 267 -2.40 0.54 12.60
CA MET A 267 -3.64 -0.05 12.10
C MET A 267 -4.70 1.00 11.72
N ARG A 268 -4.30 2.23 11.41
CA ARG A 268 -5.22 3.32 11.03
C ARG A 268 -5.97 2.97 9.75
N SER A 269 -7.29 3.13 9.78
CA SER A 269 -8.23 3.02 8.68
C SER A 269 -9.25 4.16 8.74
N TYR A 270 -10.53 3.86 8.87
CA TYR A 270 -11.65 4.81 8.80
C TYR A 270 -12.36 5.03 10.15
N ASP A 271 -12.24 4.14 11.12
CA ASP A 271 -12.87 4.30 12.43
C ASP A 271 -11.82 4.29 13.55
N GLN A 272 -11.67 5.43 14.24
CA GLN A 272 -10.62 5.61 15.24
C GLN A 272 -10.75 4.65 16.42
N VAL A 273 -11.97 4.40 16.89
CA VAL A 273 -12.20 3.53 18.04
C VAL A 273 -11.85 2.10 17.66
N LEU A 274 -12.39 1.61 16.54
CA LEU A 274 -12.11 0.28 16.02
C LEU A 274 -10.62 0.08 15.77
N ASP A 275 -9.93 1.06 15.18
CA ASP A 275 -8.50 0.97 14.88
C ASP A 275 -7.63 0.85 16.13
N ILE A 276 -7.88 1.70 17.12
CA ILE A 276 -7.13 1.68 18.38
C ILE A 276 -7.45 0.41 19.16
N THR A 277 -8.73 0.02 19.25
CA THR A 277 -9.12 -1.23 19.89
C THR A 277 -8.48 -2.44 19.20
N SER A 278 -8.46 -2.47 17.86
CA SER A 278 -7.79 -3.51 17.08
C SER A 278 -6.29 -3.57 17.40
N LEU A 279 -5.62 -2.42 17.42
CA LEU A 279 -4.20 -2.33 17.74
C LEU A 279 -3.91 -2.82 19.16
N CYS A 280 -4.68 -2.37 20.15
CA CYS A 280 -4.56 -2.80 21.54
C CYS A 280 -4.76 -4.31 21.69
N LEU A 281 -5.76 -4.89 21.02
CA LEU A 281 -6.01 -6.34 21.03
C LEU A 281 -4.84 -7.12 20.41
N VAL A 282 -4.33 -6.69 19.25
CA VAL A 282 -3.18 -7.34 18.60
C VAL A 282 -1.93 -7.25 19.49
N VAL A 283 -1.65 -6.09 20.06
CA VAL A 283 -0.51 -5.88 20.98
C VAL A 283 -0.65 -6.74 22.24
N ALA A 284 -1.86 -6.86 22.81
CA ALA A 284 -2.11 -7.71 23.95
C ALA A 284 -1.86 -9.19 23.63
N VAL A 285 -2.30 -9.68 22.46
CA VAL A 285 -2.03 -11.05 22.02
C VAL A 285 -0.53 -11.27 21.79
N LEU A 286 0.18 -10.31 21.21
CA LEU A 286 1.63 -10.36 21.04
C LEU A 286 2.36 -10.42 22.38
N ALA A 287 1.98 -9.56 23.33
CA ALA A 287 2.54 -9.56 24.68
C ALA A 287 2.29 -10.89 25.40
N ALA A 288 1.06 -11.41 25.33
CA ALA A 288 0.72 -12.72 25.89
C ALA A 288 1.54 -13.84 25.24
N ALA A 289 1.69 -13.84 23.91
CA ALA A 289 2.51 -14.83 23.20
C ALA A 289 3.98 -14.77 23.62
N LEU A 290 4.54 -13.58 23.84
CA LEU A 290 5.91 -13.39 24.33
C LEU A 290 6.08 -13.92 25.77
N VAL A 291 5.18 -13.54 26.68
CA VAL A 291 5.18 -14.00 28.08
C VAL A 291 5.05 -15.52 28.17
N LEU A 292 4.17 -16.11 27.35
CA LEU A 292 3.95 -17.55 27.27
C LEU A 292 5.00 -18.29 26.43
N ARG A 293 6.03 -17.59 25.93
CA ARG A 293 7.09 -18.14 25.07
C ARG A 293 6.56 -18.89 23.83
N ARG A 294 5.43 -18.42 23.28
CA ARG A 294 4.77 -18.90 22.07
C ARG A 294 5.18 -18.06 20.86
N PHE A 295 6.48 -17.81 20.71
CA PHE A 295 7.03 -16.96 19.65
C PHE A 295 8.15 -17.68 18.90
N ASP A 296 8.06 -17.73 17.59
CA ASP A 296 9.03 -18.40 16.72
C ASP A 296 10.15 -17.44 16.33
N GLY A 297 11.35 -17.71 16.84
CA GLY A 297 12.54 -16.91 16.55
C GLY A 297 12.90 -16.84 15.06
N ARG A 298 12.47 -17.79 14.23
CA ARG A 298 12.73 -17.80 12.77
C ARG A 298 12.14 -16.60 12.03
N VAL A 299 11.13 -15.96 12.62
CA VAL A 299 10.49 -14.75 12.09
C VAL A 299 10.54 -13.61 13.13
N GLY A 300 10.55 -13.96 14.42
CA GLY A 300 10.54 -12.98 15.50
C GLY A 300 11.71 -12.00 15.49
N TRP A 301 12.91 -12.44 15.07
CA TRP A 301 14.04 -11.53 14.88
C TRP A 301 13.78 -10.48 13.81
N ALA A 302 13.17 -10.87 12.68
CA ALA A 302 12.80 -9.94 11.63
C ALA A 302 11.76 -8.93 12.12
N ALA A 303 10.75 -9.38 12.89
CA ALA A 303 9.76 -8.48 13.50
C ALA A 303 10.41 -7.42 14.40
N LEU A 304 11.35 -7.83 15.26
CA LEU A 304 12.08 -6.92 16.13
C LEU A 304 12.93 -5.92 15.34
N ILE A 305 13.65 -6.39 14.31
CA ILE A 305 14.48 -5.53 13.47
C ILE A 305 13.61 -4.51 12.73
N LEU A 306 12.47 -4.92 12.16
CA LEU A 306 11.54 -4.01 11.49
C LEU A 306 10.96 -2.97 12.45
N LEU A 307 10.67 -3.34 13.70
CA LEU A 307 10.24 -2.40 14.72
C LEU A 307 11.33 -1.37 15.04
N ILE A 308 12.57 -1.81 15.21
CA ILE A 308 13.72 -0.91 15.43
C ILE A 308 13.92 0.01 14.21
N LEU A 309 13.84 -0.53 12.99
CA LEU A 309 13.95 0.26 11.77
C LEU A 309 12.81 1.28 11.64
N THR A 310 11.60 0.97 12.09
CA THR A 310 10.49 1.95 12.15
C THR A 310 10.88 3.19 12.98
N LEU A 311 11.64 2.99 14.06
CA LEU A 311 12.09 4.07 14.94
C LEU A 311 13.29 4.83 14.36
N ILE A 312 14.22 4.14 13.69
CA ILE A 312 15.49 4.72 13.25
C ILE A 312 15.43 5.29 11.83
N VAL A 313 14.71 4.65 10.91
CA VAL A 313 14.62 5.09 9.50
C VAL A 313 13.99 6.48 9.44
N PRO A 314 14.52 7.40 8.62
CA PRO A 314 13.93 8.73 8.43
C PRO A 314 12.53 8.65 7.80
N ARG A 315 11.73 9.68 8.03
CA ARG A 315 10.40 9.82 7.42
C ARG A 315 10.51 9.88 5.88
N GLN A 316 11.43 10.72 5.38
CA GLN A 316 11.69 10.92 3.96
C GLN A 316 13.06 10.36 3.59
N ILE A 317 13.09 9.50 2.57
CA ILE A 317 14.31 8.90 2.00
C ILE A 317 14.05 8.49 0.55
N PHE A 318 15.07 8.58 -0.31
CA PHE A 318 14.97 8.26 -1.74
C PHE A 318 13.80 9.00 -2.44
N GLY A 319 13.55 10.25 -2.04
CA GLY A 319 12.50 11.10 -2.62
C GLY A 319 11.08 10.79 -2.14
N GLY A 320 10.85 9.65 -1.49
CA GLY A 320 9.55 9.26 -0.94
C GLY A 320 9.30 9.80 0.47
N ASP A 321 8.03 10.00 0.83
CA ASP A 321 7.58 10.28 2.19
C ASP A 321 7.08 9.01 2.89
N TYR A 322 6.94 9.02 4.22
CA TYR A 322 6.41 7.92 5.04
C TYR A 322 7.17 6.58 4.95
N ALA A 323 8.49 6.62 4.71
CA ALA A 323 9.30 5.41 4.64
C ALA A 323 9.30 4.59 5.93
N ASP A 324 9.30 5.27 7.08
CA ASP A 324 9.18 4.67 8.40
C ASP A 324 7.77 4.18 8.74
N TYR A 325 6.74 4.95 8.43
CA TYR A 325 5.35 4.60 8.72
C TYR A 325 4.92 3.31 8.01
N ARG A 326 5.40 3.08 6.79
CA ARG A 326 5.23 1.80 6.06
C ARG A 326 5.73 0.61 6.89
N LEU A 327 6.88 0.76 7.56
CA LEU A 327 7.49 -0.31 8.34
C LEU A 327 6.73 -0.64 9.61
N SER A 328 5.94 0.29 10.18
CA SER A 328 5.22 0.01 11.44
C SER A 328 4.18 -1.09 11.27
N THR A 329 3.38 -1.03 10.20
CA THR A 329 2.40 -2.09 9.89
C THR A 329 3.09 -3.38 9.45
N ALA A 330 4.18 -3.29 8.67
CA ALA A 330 4.95 -4.48 8.27
C ALA A 330 5.56 -5.20 9.49
N ALA A 331 6.12 -4.45 10.45
CA ALA A 331 6.64 -4.99 11.70
C ALA A 331 5.53 -5.70 12.49
N LEU A 332 4.35 -5.09 12.60
CA LEU A 332 3.20 -5.68 13.29
C LEU A 332 2.69 -6.96 12.60
N MET A 333 2.61 -6.95 11.27
CA MET A 333 2.25 -8.13 10.47
C MET A 333 3.22 -9.28 10.70
N VAL A 334 4.53 -9.02 10.59
CA VAL A 334 5.59 -10.03 10.79
C VAL A 334 5.63 -10.50 12.25
N ALA A 335 5.38 -9.62 13.22
CA ALA A 335 5.26 -9.98 14.63
C ALA A 335 4.09 -10.94 14.87
N CYS A 336 2.94 -10.70 14.24
CA CYS A 336 1.79 -11.62 14.31
C CYS A 336 2.14 -12.99 13.72
N MET A 337 2.82 -13.02 12.57
CA MET A 337 3.27 -14.27 11.94
C MET A 337 4.31 -15.03 12.77
N ALA A 338 5.03 -14.35 13.66
CA ALA A 338 5.95 -15.00 14.59
C ALA A 338 5.23 -15.69 15.76
N ILE A 339 3.95 -15.41 16.03
CA ILE A 339 3.17 -16.12 17.06
C ILE A 339 3.04 -17.60 16.68
N ASP A 340 3.58 -18.47 17.53
CA ASP A 340 3.45 -19.92 17.44
C ASP A 340 2.62 -20.47 18.60
N TRP A 341 1.36 -20.01 18.66
CA TRP A 341 0.41 -20.43 19.68
C TRP A 341 -0.65 -21.35 19.07
N PRO A 342 -0.67 -22.66 19.44
CA PRO A 342 -1.79 -23.52 19.11
C PRO A 342 -3.01 -23.11 19.92
N VAL A 343 -4.03 -22.61 19.23
CA VAL A 343 -5.31 -22.24 19.83
C VAL A 343 -6.43 -23.15 19.32
N PRO A 344 -7.49 -23.36 20.12
CA PRO A 344 -8.71 -24.02 19.64
C PRO A 344 -9.39 -23.24 18.51
N ARG A 345 -10.36 -23.86 17.83
CA ARG A 345 -11.08 -23.29 16.68
C ARG A 345 -11.68 -21.90 16.96
N TRP A 346 -12.15 -21.65 18.19
CA TRP A 346 -12.69 -20.33 18.56
C TRP A 346 -11.62 -19.22 18.51
N GLY A 347 -10.35 -19.53 18.78
CA GLY A 347 -9.26 -18.56 18.70
C GLY A 347 -8.97 -18.14 17.25
N LEU A 348 -9.04 -19.09 16.32
CA LEU A 348 -8.99 -18.79 14.87
C LEU A 348 -10.21 -17.99 14.42
N ALA A 349 -11.39 -18.31 14.95
CA ALA A 349 -12.61 -17.57 14.66
C ALA A 349 -12.55 -16.11 15.15
N LEU A 350 -12.02 -15.86 16.36
CA LEU A 350 -11.83 -14.50 16.89
C LEU A 350 -10.83 -13.69 16.06
N ALA A 351 -9.69 -14.29 15.67
CA ALA A 351 -8.73 -13.62 14.79
C ALA A 351 -9.36 -13.31 13.41
N SER A 352 -10.14 -14.25 12.87
CA SER A 352 -10.88 -14.07 11.61
C SER A 352 -11.95 -12.99 11.74
N LEU A 353 -12.63 -12.90 12.89
CA LEU A 353 -13.64 -11.89 13.18
C LEU A 353 -13.04 -10.50 13.16
N LEU A 354 -11.88 -10.30 13.80
CA LEU A 354 -11.18 -9.01 13.77
C LEU A 354 -10.89 -8.57 12.33
N PHE A 355 -10.32 -9.44 11.51
CA PHE A 355 -10.07 -9.16 10.10
C PHE A 355 -11.37 -8.86 9.35
N THR A 356 -12.40 -9.70 9.49
CA THR A 356 -13.66 -9.59 8.74
C THR A 356 -14.41 -8.31 9.09
N VAL A 357 -14.46 -7.92 10.37
CA VAL A 357 -15.06 -6.65 10.80
C VAL A 357 -14.34 -5.46 10.18
N ARG A 358 -13.00 -5.47 10.18
CA ARG A 358 -12.21 -4.39 9.56
C ARG A 358 -12.44 -4.32 8.04
N ILE A 359 -12.49 -5.46 7.36
CA ILE A 359 -12.82 -5.53 5.93
C ILE A 359 -14.23 -5.02 5.66
N ALA A 360 -15.21 -5.38 6.49
CA ALA A 360 -16.59 -4.93 6.34
C ALA A 360 -16.68 -3.40 6.46
N VAL A 361 -16.04 -2.80 7.47
CA VAL A 361 -16.00 -1.34 7.63
C VAL A 361 -15.34 -0.67 6.43
N THR A 362 -14.16 -1.12 6.02
CA THR A 362 -13.47 -0.59 4.83
C THR A 362 -14.34 -0.71 3.58
N SER A 363 -15.01 -1.85 3.39
CA SER A 363 -15.88 -2.10 2.24
C SER A 363 -17.10 -1.18 2.20
N VAL A 364 -17.74 -0.94 3.35
CA VAL A 364 -18.89 -0.03 3.46
C VAL A 364 -18.47 1.41 3.16
N VAL A 365 -17.36 1.88 3.75
CA VAL A 365 -16.85 3.23 3.51
C VAL A 365 -16.48 3.40 2.03
N TRP A 366 -15.74 2.45 1.45
CA TRP A 366 -15.38 2.49 0.04
C TRP A 366 -16.59 2.49 -0.90
N TYR A 367 -17.64 1.74 -0.55
CA TYR A 367 -18.88 1.75 -1.32
C TYR A 367 -19.59 3.11 -1.26
N GLN A 368 -19.66 3.74 -0.07
CA GLN A 368 -20.25 5.06 0.13
C GLN A 368 -19.45 6.15 -0.61
N ASP A 369 -18.14 6.18 -0.41
CA ASP A 369 -17.23 7.12 -1.09
C ASP A 369 -17.30 6.95 -2.61
N ALA A 370 -17.45 5.72 -3.10
CA ALA A 370 -17.65 5.46 -4.52
C ALA A 370 -18.96 6.05 -5.09
N GLN A 371 -20.05 6.11 -4.31
CA GLN A 371 -21.27 6.79 -4.76
C GLN A 371 -21.05 8.31 -4.84
N THR A 372 -20.36 8.88 -3.85
CA THR A 372 -19.95 10.30 -3.88
C THR A 372 -19.04 10.57 -5.09
N ALA A 373 -18.04 9.72 -5.32
CA ALA A 373 -17.12 9.81 -6.45
C ALA A 373 -17.85 9.83 -7.81
N ARG A 374 -18.89 9.00 -7.98
CA ARG A 374 -19.73 9.01 -9.19
C ARG A 374 -20.42 10.35 -9.42
N GLN A 375 -20.89 11.01 -8.36
CA GLN A 375 -21.50 12.34 -8.47
C GLN A 375 -20.44 13.41 -8.76
N LEU A 376 -19.26 13.30 -8.16
CA LEU A 376 -18.16 14.24 -8.38
C LEU A 376 -17.65 14.15 -9.82
N VAL A 377 -17.41 12.95 -10.34
CA VAL A 377 -16.81 12.78 -11.67
C VAL A 377 -17.71 13.31 -12.79
N ALA A 378 -19.03 13.34 -12.60
CA ALA A 378 -19.98 13.89 -13.57
C ALA A 378 -19.77 15.40 -13.82
N ALA A 379 -19.09 16.11 -12.91
CA ALA A 379 -18.65 17.48 -13.16
C ALA A 379 -17.80 17.59 -14.44
N LEU A 380 -17.02 16.56 -14.75
CA LEU A 380 -16.14 16.54 -15.92
C LEU A 380 -16.91 16.52 -17.24
N ASP A 381 -18.22 16.22 -17.26
CA ASP A 381 -19.05 16.32 -18.46
C ASP A 381 -19.23 17.77 -18.95
N HIS A 382 -18.97 18.74 -18.07
CA HIS A 382 -18.97 20.16 -18.38
C HIS A 382 -17.58 20.72 -18.71
N VAL A 383 -16.53 19.88 -18.71
CA VAL A 383 -15.14 20.29 -18.97
C VAL A 383 -14.75 19.84 -20.37
N PRO A 384 -14.47 20.76 -21.31
CA PRO A 384 -13.92 20.42 -22.62
C PRO A 384 -12.57 19.72 -22.51
N GLU A 385 -12.26 18.85 -23.48
CA GLU A 385 -10.95 18.21 -23.54
C GLU A 385 -9.81 19.24 -23.61
N GLY A 386 -8.71 18.94 -22.92
CA GLY A 386 -7.55 19.81 -22.86
C GLY A 386 -7.71 21.07 -21.99
N SER A 387 -8.83 21.25 -21.30
CA SER A 387 -9.00 22.40 -20.40
C SER A 387 -7.98 22.42 -19.26
N ARG A 388 -7.70 23.60 -18.69
CA ARG A 388 -6.93 23.74 -17.45
C ARG A 388 -7.90 23.74 -16.27
N VAL A 389 -7.76 22.80 -15.35
CA VAL A 389 -8.64 22.63 -14.19
C VAL A 389 -7.84 22.82 -12.90
N ALA A 390 -8.17 23.86 -12.14
CA ALA A 390 -7.65 24.09 -10.81
C ALA A 390 -8.56 23.40 -9.78
N THR A 391 -8.12 22.27 -9.24
CA THR A 391 -8.82 21.58 -8.17
C THR A 391 -8.42 22.16 -6.81
N ALA A 392 -9.43 22.49 -6.00
CA ALA A 392 -9.30 22.98 -4.63
C ALA A 392 -9.97 21.99 -3.67
N VAL A 393 -9.18 21.25 -2.91
CA VAL A 393 -9.69 20.26 -1.96
C VAL A 393 -9.57 20.78 -0.53
N ALA A 394 -10.69 20.89 0.17
CA ALA A 394 -10.71 21.29 1.57
C ALA A 394 -10.40 20.11 2.49
N ILE A 395 -9.32 20.24 3.26
CA ILE A 395 -8.80 19.16 4.10
C ILE A 395 -8.69 19.68 5.55
N PRO A 396 -9.37 19.05 6.53
CA PRO A 396 -9.17 19.36 7.93
C PRO A 396 -7.71 19.14 8.34
N ARG A 397 -7.11 20.10 9.07
CA ARG A 397 -5.73 19.95 9.60
C ARG A 397 -5.55 18.74 10.50
N THR A 398 -6.62 18.32 11.17
CA THR A 398 -6.66 17.16 12.06
C THR A 398 -7.81 16.27 11.64
N GLN A 399 -7.51 15.05 11.20
CA GLN A 399 -8.50 14.04 10.89
C GLN A 399 -7.92 12.64 11.11
N TRP A 400 -8.79 11.70 11.50
CA TRP A 400 -8.43 10.29 11.60
C TRP A 400 -8.63 9.56 10.28
N LEU A 401 -9.70 9.85 9.53
CA LEU A 401 -9.95 9.23 8.24
C LEU A 401 -8.86 9.63 7.22
N PHE A 402 -8.62 8.77 6.23
CA PHE A 402 -7.90 9.17 5.01
C PHE A 402 -8.86 9.96 4.12
N GLY A 403 -8.37 11.00 3.43
CA GLY A 403 -9.16 11.73 2.44
C GLY A 403 -9.11 11.00 1.09
N PRO A 404 -10.14 10.25 0.66
CA PRO A 404 -10.13 9.58 -0.64
C PRO A 404 -10.16 10.59 -1.80
N PHE A 405 -10.57 11.83 -1.53
CA PHE A 405 -10.74 12.86 -2.54
C PHE A 405 -9.56 13.85 -2.67
N GLU A 406 -8.46 13.69 -1.92
CA GLU A 406 -7.34 14.66 -1.95
C GLU A 406 -6.69 14.83 -3.33
N HIS A 407 -6.70 13.78 -4.15
CA HIS A 407 -6.21 13.82 -5.53
C HIS A 407 -7.31 13.58 -6.56
N PHE A 408 -8.59 13.65 -6.18
CA PHE A 408 -9.70 13.31 -7.08
C PHE A 408 -9.73 14.16 -8.35
N GLY A 409 -9.19 15.38 -8.28
CA GLY A 409 -8.99 16.26 -9.43
C GLY A 409 -8.28 15.58 -10.60
N SER A 410 -7.34 14.68 -10.35
CA SER A 410 -6.58 13.93 -11.38
C SER A 410 -7.46 13.13 -12.35
N PHE A 411 -8.72 12.84 -12.03
CA PHE A 411 -9.68 12.31 -13.02
C PHE A 411 -9.91 13.24 -14.21
N ALA A 412 -9.68 14.54 -14.08
CA ALA A 412 -9.72 15.48 -15.19
C ALA A 412 -8.65 15.14 -16.26
N VAL A 413 -7.46 14.69 -15.85
CA VAL A 413 -6.45 14.16 -16.77
C VAL A 413 -6.96 12.88 -17.42
N VAL A 414 -7.48 11.96 -16.61
CA VAL A 414 -7.95 10.64 -17.05
C VAL A 414 -9.07 10.75 -18.09
N ARG A 415 -10.06 11.62 -17.88
CA ARG A 415 -11.28 11.67 -18.70
C ARG A 415 -11.34 12.79 -19.71
N ARG A 416 -10.59 13.87 -19.51
CA ARG A 416 -10.62 15.07 -20.37
C ARG A 416 -9.25 15.49 -20.86
N SER A 417 -8.19 14.72 -20.59
CA SER A 417 -6.81 15.06 -20.98
C SER A 417 -6.42 16.48 -20.54
N ALA A 418 -7.00 16.91 -19.42
CA ALA A 418 -6.87 18.25 -18.88
C ALA A 418 -5.52 18.44 -18.17
N MET A 419 -5.10 19.70 -18.04
CA MET A 419 -4.05 20.09 -17.10
C MET A 419 -4.65 20.22 -15.70
N GLU A 420 -4.08 19.55 -14.70
CA GLU A 420 -4.63 19.53 -13.34
C GLU A 420 -3.53 19.57 -12.26
N ASN A 421 -3.79 20.21 -11.12
CA ASN A 421 -2.79 20.61 -10.12
C ASN A 421 -2.64 19.68 -8.90
N SER A 422 -3.17 18.46 -8.94
CA SER A 422 -3.01 17.41 -7.93
C SER A 422 -2.17 16.22 -8.42
N ASN A 423 -1.75 16.23 -9.69
CA ASN A 423 -0.92 15.18 -10.27
C ASN A 423 0.44 15.04 -9.57
N PHE A 424 0.88 13.78 -9.48
CA PHE A 424 2.21 13.38 -9.02
C PHE A 424 3.27 13.66 -10.07
N ALA A 425 3.54 14.95 -10.26
CA ALA A 425 4.56 15.48 -11.15
C ALA A 425 5.63 16.22 -10.34
N LEU A 426 6.22 15.51 -9.37
CA LEU A 426 7.25 16.04 -8.48
C LEU A 426 8.64 15.71 -9.05
N PRO A 427 9.51 16.71 -9.28
CA PRO A 427 10.87 16.47 -9.73
C PRO A 427 11.62 15.51 -8.81
N ASP A 428 12.43 14.62 -9.39
CA ASP A 428 13.27 13.64 -8.69
C ASP A 428 12.52 12.60 -7.84
N VAL A 429 11.20 12.47 -8.02
CA VAL A 429 10.35 11.48 -7.34
C VAL A 429 9.49 10.72 -8.35
N HIS A 430 8.92 11.43 -9.32
CA HIS A 430 8.03 10.87 -10.32
C HIS A 430 8.62 10.98 -11.73
N MET A 431 8.35 9.98 -12.55
CA MET A 431 8.68 9.98 -13.99
C MET A 431 7.80 10.94 -14.80
N LEU A 432 6.65 11.31 -14.24
CA LEU A 432 5.77 12.34 -14.77
C LEU A 432 6.29 13.72 -14.36
N SER A 433 6.31 14.66 -15.30
CA SER A 433 6.62 16.06 -15.04
C SER A 433 5.70 16.99 -15.81
N MET A 434 5.48 18.19 -15.27
CA MET A 434 4.75 19.26 -15.97
C MET A 434 5.70 19.94 -16.96
N ARG A 435 5.25 20.22 -18.19
CA ARG A 435 6.02 21.03 -19.14
C ARG A 435 6.19 22.47 -18.69
N GLU A 436 5.12 23.06 -18.18
CA GLU A 436 5.12 24.41 -17.63
C GLU A 436 5.29 24.36 -16.10
N THR A 437 6.33 25.03 -15.59
CA THR A 437 6.71 25.01 -14.16
C THR A 437 6.63 26.37 -13.49
N ARG A 438 6.43 27.47 -14.23
CA ARG A 438 6.52 28.87 -13.75
C ARG A 438 5.65 29.17 -12.52
N TYR A 439 4.44 28.61 -12.46
CA TYR A 439 3.45 28.94 -11.41
C TYR A 439 3.11 27.76 -10.48
N ARG A 440 3.90 26.68 -10.51
CA ARG A 440 3.73 25.48 -9.67
C ARG A 440 2.28 24.97 -9.69
N PHE A 441 1.90 24.25 -10.73
CA PHE A 441 0.56 23.69 -10.95
C PHE A 441 0.57 22.16 -10.84
N ASN A 442 0.99 21.66 -9.69
CA ASN A 442 1.16 20.23 -9.38
C ASN A 442 0.95 19.99 -7.88
N ASP A 443 0.95 18.72 -7.43
CA ASP A 443 0.82 18.42 -6.00
C ASP A 443 1.86 19.18 -5.15
N PRO A 444 1.52 19.67 -3.95
CA PRO A 444 0.23 19.59 -3.26
C PRO A 444 -0.61 20.88 -3.36
N THR A 445 -0.55 21.60 -4.49
CA THR A 445 -1.21 22.91 -4.61
C THR A 445 -2.73 22.87 -4.57
N GLN A 446 -3.34 21.70 -4.76
CA GLN A 446 -4.77 21.46 -4.60
C GLN A 446 -5.24 21.55 -3.14
N ARG A 447 -4.36 21.34 -2.16
CA ARG A 447 -4.75 21.14 -0.76
C ARG A 447 -5.00 22.47 -0.04
N ILE A 448 -6.20 22.63 0.52
CA ILE A 448 -6.57 23.74 1.40
C ILE A 448 -6.72 23.20 2.83
N LEU A 449 -5.62 23.25 3.59
CA LEU A 449 -5.59 22.84 5.00
C LEU A 449 -6.28 23.88 5.90
N TYR A 450 -7.40 23.52 6.52
CA TYR A 450 -8.20 24.42 7.36
C TYR A 450 -8.32 23.94 8.81
N SER A 451 -8.40 24.89 9.75
CA SER A 451 -8.82 24.64 11.13
C SER A 451 -10.33 24.78 11.28
N PRO A 452 -10.99 24.19 12.31
CA PRO A 452 -12.45 24.24 12.46
C PRO A 452 -13.06 25.64 12.39
N ARG A 453 -12.33 26.69 12.79
CA ARG A 453 -12.80 28.09 12.75
C ARG A 453 -12.39 28.86 11.49
N GLN A 454 -11.48 28.33 10.67
CA GLN A 454 -10.94 29.02 9.50
C GLN A 454 -11.92 28.97 8.31
N ARG A 455 -12.31 30.14 7.81
CA ARG A 455 -13.12 30.27 6.59
C ARG A 455 -12.27 30.00 5.34
N ILE A 456 -12.83 29.27 4.36
CA ILE A 456 -12.19 28.98 3.07
C ILE A 456 -12.63 30.05 2.07
N ASP A 457 -11.68 30.80 1.51
CA ASP A 457 -11.94 31.84 0.51
C ASP A 457 -11.22 31.51 -0.80
N LEU A 458 -11.96 31.08 -1.82
CA LEU A 458 -11.39 30.61 -3.08
C LEU A 458 -10.96 31.76 -4.00
N ARG A 459 -11.33 33.01 -3.71
CA ARG A 459 -10.77 34.19 -4.41
C ARG A 459 -9.25 34.29 -4.24
N LYS A 460 -8.72 33.69 -3.17
CA LYS A 460 -7.29 33.66 -2.85
C LYS A 460 -6.59 32.39 -3.34
N PHE A 461 -7.31 31.47 -3.99
CA PHE A 461 -6.76 30.22 -4.45
C PHE A 461 -5.91 30.43 -5.70
N LYS A 462 -4.57 30.48 -5.52
CA LYS A 462 -3.62 30.83 -6.59
C LYS A 462 -3.74 30.00 -7.87
N PRO A 463 -3.92 28.66 -7.82
CA PRO A 463 -4.04 27.86 -9.04
C PRO A 463 -5.19 28.30 -9.95
N ALA A 464 -6.30 28.82 -9.39
CA ALA A 464 -7.42 29.32 -10.18
C ALA A 464 -7.06 30.49 -11.11
N ARG A 465 -5.95 31.21 -10.87
CA ARG A 465 -5.53 32.33 -11.74
C ARG A 465 -5.01 31.88 -13.11
N HIS A 466 -4.68 30.60 -13.25
CA HIS A 466 -4.08 30.03 -14.46
C HIS A 466 -4.93 28.92 -15.08
N ALA A 467 -6.19 28.80 -14.66
CA ALA A 467 -7.10 27.73 -15.05
C ALA A 467 -8.35 28.27 -15.74
N ASP A 468 -8.97 27.43 -16.56
CA ASP A 468 -10.25 27.69 -17.22
C ASP A 468 -11.43 27.31 -16.32
N TYR A 469 -11.20 26.33 -15.43
CA TYR A 469 -12.18 25.85 -14.45
C TYR A 469 -11.57 25.77 -13.05
N LEU A 470 -12.40 26.08 -12.05
CA LEU A 470 -12.15 25.82 -10.63
C LEU A 470 -13.05 24.69 -10.17
N TRP A 471 -12.45 23.58 -9.74
CA TRP A 471 -13.18 22.44 -9.18
C TRP A 471 -12.97 22.38 -7.67
N TYR A 472 -13.99 22.75 -6.90
CA TYR A 472 -13.93 22.68 -5.44
C TYR A 472 -14.47 21.34 -4.93
N ILE A 473 -13.77 20.71 -3.99
CA ILE A 473 -14.20 19.46 -3.34
C ILE A 473 -14.03 19.60 -1.82
N GLY A 474 -15.10 19.36 -1.07
CA GLY A 474 -15.08 19.29 0.39
C GLY A 474 -16.39 19.73 1.04
N ASP A 475 -16.61 19.29 2.28
CA ASP A 475 -17.86 19.52 3.01
C ASP A 475 -18.02 20.97 3.50
N ARG A 476 -16.93 21.71 3.58
CA ARG A 476 -16.92 23.07 4.13
C ARG A 476 -17.13 24.12 3.04
N LYS A 477 -18.37 24.59 2.89
CA LYS A 477 -18.71 25.64 1.91
C LYS A 477 -17.75 26.84 1.99
N PRO A 478 -17.14 27.24 0.86
CA PRO A 478 -16.29 28.42 0.81
C PRO A 478 -17.12 29.70 0.95
N VAL A 479 -16.51 30.77 1.44
CA VAL A 479 -17.18 32.09 1.62
C VAL A 479 -17.26 32.91 0.35
N GLY A 480 -16.55 32.50 -0.69
CA GLY A 480 -16.51 33.17 -1.98
C GLY A 480 -15.73 32.37 -3.02
N ILE A 481 -16.08 32.58 -4.28
CA ILE A 481 -15.38 32.08 -5.48
C ILE A 481 -14.77 33.27 -6.23
N PRO A 482 -13.77 33.05 -7.11
CA PRO A 482 -13.19 34.12 -7.92
C PRO A 482 -14.25 34.96 -8.63
N ASP A 483 -14.02 36.28 -8.71
CA ASP A 483 -14.98 37.21 -9.31
C ASP A 483 -15.23 36.86 -10.78
N GLY A 484 -16.50 36.92 -11.20
CA GLY A 484 -16.92 36.52 -12.55
C GLY A 484 -17.01 35.01 -12.80
N ALA A 485 -16.60 34.16 -11.84
CA ALA A 485 -16.74 32.71 -11.97
C ALA A 485 -18.22 32.29 -11.95
N ARG A 486 -18.59 31.33 -12.82
CA ARG A 486 -19.97 30.81 -12.93
C ARG A 486 -19.98 29.32 -12.61
N ILE A 487 -20.76 28.93 -11.61
CA ILE A 487 -20.96 27.51 -11.27
C ILE A 487 -21.76 26.85 -12.39
N VAL A 488 -21.19 25.80 -12.99
CA VAL A 488 -21.80 25.04 -14.10
C VAL A 488 -22.31 23.67 -13.65
N TYR A 489 -21.80 23.17 -12.52
CA TYR A 489 -22.21 21.91 -11.90
C TYR A 489 -22.00 21.97 -10.39
N ALA A 490 -22.89 21.36 -9.60
CA ALA A 490 -22.77 21.32 -8.15
C ALA A 490 -23.37 20.04 -7.57
N THR A 491 -22.75 19.56 -6.49
CA THR A 491 -23.22 18.49 -5.62
C THR A 491 -23.21 18.99 -4.17
N PRO A 492 -23.70 18.23 -3.18
CA PRO A 492 -23.66 18.67 -1.78
C PRO A 492 -22.25 19.05 -1.29
N ASN A 493 -21.21 18.36 -1.77
CA ASN A 493 -19.84 18.46 -1.26
C ASN A 493 -18.83 18.92 -2.33
N SER A 494 -19.30 19.45 -3.47
CA SER A 494 -18.42 19.93 -4.55
C SER A 494 -19.16 20.86 -5.50
N PHE A 495 -18.40 21.70 -6.22
CA PHE A 495 -18.91 22.37 -7.40
C PHE A 495 -17.79 22.59 -8.42
N LEU A 496 -18.18 22.70 -9.68
CA LEU A 496 -17.32 23.11 -10.78
C LEU A 496 -17.76 24.51 -11.24
N ALA A 497 -16.82 25.45 -11.26
CA ALA A 497 -17.04 26.79 -11.74
C ALA A 497 -16.18 27.08 -12.96
N ARG A 498 -16.78 27.61 -14.02
CA ARG A 498 -16.07 28.18 -15.16
C ARG A 498 -15.54 29.55 -14.77
N LEU A 499 -14.25 29.78 -14.96
CA LEU A 499 -13.58 31.03 -14.66
C LEU A 499 -13.75 32.01 -15.83
N PRO A 500 -13.79 33.33 -15.58
CA PRO A 500 -13.77 34.32 -16.66
C PRO A 500 -12.45 34.19 -17.45
N ASN A 501 -12.49 34.48 -18.76
CA ASN A 501 -11.43 34.23 -19.74
C ASN A 501 -10.03 34.19 -19.12
N ALA A 502 -9.48 32.99 -19.02
CA ALA A 502 -8.13 32.78 -18.53
C ALA A 502 -7.15 33.38 -19.53
N VAL A 503 -6.19 34.16 -19.04
CA VAL A 503 -5.10 34.71 -19.85
C VAL A 503 -4.49 33.59 -20.70
N ASP A 504 -4.47 33.80 -22.00
CA ASP A 504 -3.82 32.90 -22.96
C ASP A 504 -2.31 33.00 -22.72
N LEU A 505 -1.71 32.03 -22.06
CA LEU A 505 -0.27 32.04 -21.78
C LEU A 505 0.56 31.61 -23.00
N ALA A 506 -0.07 31.12 -24.07
CA ALA A 506 0.61 30.87 -25.34
C ALA A 506 0.80 32.17 -26.16
N ASN A 507 -0.03 33.17 -25.89
CA ASN A 507 0.07 34.52 -26.43
C ASN A 507 -0.26 35.52 -25.31
N PRO A 508 0.73 36.07 -24.58
CA PRO A 508 0.49 37.16 -23.63
C PRO A 508 0.13 38.42 -24.43
N GLY A 509 -1.11 38.46 -24.92
CA GLY A 509 -1.75 39.65 -25.42
C GLY A 509 -2.01 40.57 -24.23
N ASP A 510 -1.20 41.61 -24.18
CA ASP A 510 -1.35 42.83 -23.42
C ASP A 510 -1.23 42.69 -21.89
N GLY A 511 -0.12 43.24 -21.39
CA GLY A 511 0.13 43.35 -19.96
C GLY A 511 -0.97 44.12 -19.25
N SER A 512 -1.53 43.49 -18.21
CA SER A 512 -2.24 44.14 -17.11
C SER A 512 -1.98 43.39 -15.82
#